data_AF-E4Y068-F1
#
_entry.id   AF-E4Y068-F1
#
_cell.length_a   1.000
_cell.length_b   1.000
_cell.length_c   1.000
_cell.angle_alpha   90.00
_cell.angle_beta   90.00
_cell.angle_gamma   90.00
#
_symmetry.space_group_name_H-M   'P 1'
#
loop_
_entity.id
_entity.type
_entity.pdbx_description
1 polymer ?
#
loop_
_entity_poly.entity_id
_entity_poly.type
_entity_poly.pdbx_seq_one_letter_code
_entity_poly.pdbx_strand_id
1 'polypeptide(L)'
;MTNFFSYQNFVLRKSCLSSILKIFNCQESLDCSFPKRAMERSSATNRQLRCLVDQIAYCPRLPLPGETILGEKYETGLGGKGANQAAQAALLSSPGEVVLFGAVGNDKNGIWYLEELAKTGVDCSKIKTKESSTGVAPITVSMENGENSIVVVPGANMLFTEEDLDEKSFEGIKIVVCQNEIPVCTTRKALELGKLSGAQTIYSPAPCPKREDFATFCKKIDFLIANDDQFFDQFYLIFTKLQKLFFSECQSRSSLLAV
;
A
#
# COMPACT_ATOMS: atom_id res chain seq x y z
N MET A 1 17.85 18.31 -0.07
CA MET A 1 17.27 17.27 0.82
C MET A 1 15.77 17.27 0.59
N THR A 2 15.31 16.55 -0.42
CA THR A 2 13.93 16.58 -0.88
C THR A 2 13.22 15.32 -0.41
N ASN A 3 12.44 15.48 0.65
CA ASN A 3 11.56 14.44 1.20
C ASN A 3 10.40 14.21 0.23
N PHE A 4 10.46 13.12 -0.54
CA PHE A 4 9.38 12.68 -1.43
C PHE A 4 8.46 11.66 -0.72
N PHE A 5 7.42 12.17 -0.07
CA PHE A 5 6.36 11.38 0.58
C PHE A 5 5.15 11.24 -0.34
N SER A 6 4.65 10.01 -0.55
CA SER A 6 3.31 9.79 -1.12
C SER A 6 2.66 8.49 -0.63
N TYR A 7 1.49 8.66 0.02
CA TYR A 7 0.38 7.72 0.35
C TYR A 7 0.64 6.51 1.30
N GLN A 8 -0.03 6.52 2.47
CA GLN A 8 0.15 5.66 3.68
C GLN A 8 -0.99 4.59 3.84
N ASN A 9 -0.98 3.68 4.86
CA ASN A 9 -2.07 2.78 5.44
C ASN A 9 -1.83 1.25 5.74
N PHE A 10 -2.13 0.78 6.95
CA PHE A 10 -1.57 -0.42 7.65
C PHE A 10 -2.56 -1.10 8.62
N VAL A 11 -2.24 -2.27 9.19
CA VAL A 11 -3.10 -2.97 10.18
C VAL A 11 -2.81 -2.50 11.62
N LEU A 12 -3.83 -2.03 12.35
CA LEU A 12 -3.72 -1.53 13.74
C LEU A 12 -4.36 -2.43 14.79
N ARG A 13 -3.66 -2.62 15.91
CA ARG A 13 -4.19 -3.11 17.19
C ARG A 13 -4.32 -1.93 18.17
N LYS A 14 -5.55 -1.49 18.46
CA LYS A 14 -5.99 -0.43 19.43
C LYS A 14 -5.95 1.06 18.98
N SER A 15 -6.46 1.93 19.87
CA SER A 15 -7.35 3.09 19.69
C SER A 15 -6.78 4.31 18.94
N CYS A 16 -6.73 4.26 17.61
CA CYS A 16 -6.17 5.36 16.82
C CYS A 16 -7.05 5.84 15.65
N LEU A 17 -8.38 5.79 15.75
CA LEU A 17 -9.23 6.43 14.72
C LEU A 17 -8.91 7.93 14.57
N SER A 18 -8.59 8.60 15.68
CA SER A 18 -8.15 10.01 15.70
C SER A 18 -6.74 10.20 15.12
N SER A 19 -5.82 9.26 15.31
CA SER A 19 -4.48 9.32 14.71
C SER A 19 -4.52 9.02 13.21
N ILE A 20 -5.44 8.16 12.76
CA ILE A 20 -5.73 7.92 11.34
C ILE A 20 -6.29 9.18 10.69
N LEU A 21 -7.28 9.82 11.32
CA LEU A 21 -7.77 11.12 10.84
C LEU A 21 -6.69 12.20 10.89
N LYS A 22 -5.73 12.17 11.82
CA LYS A 22 -4.56 13.09 11.80
C LYS A 22 -3.58 12.77 10.66
N ILE A 23 -3.39 11.48 10.31
CA ILE A 23 -2.60 11.06 9.14
C ILE A 23 -3.23 11.61 7.85
N PHE A 24 -4.57 11.60 7.75
CA PHE A 24 -5.28 12.18 6.61
C PHE A 24 -5.43 13.71 6.68
N ASN A 25 -5.72 14.31 7.86
CA ASN A 25 -5.93 15.76 8.06
C ASN A 25 -4.62 16.58 8.10
N CYS A 26 -3.46 15.98 8.38
CA CYS A 26 -2.18 16.67 8.19
C CYS A 26 -1.94 17.07 6.71
N GLN A 27 -2.77 16.58 5.78
CA GLN A 27 -2.73 16.98 4.37
C GLN A 27 -3.64 18.18 4.02
N GLU A 28 -4.60 18.57 4.88
CA GLU A 28 -5.53 19.67 4.59
C GLU A 28 -5.02 21.06 5.03
N SER A 29 -4.01 21.15 5.89
CA SER A 29 -3.61 22.42 6.52
C SER A 29 -2.52 23.23 5.79
N LEU A 30 -2.21 22.92 4.53
CA LEU A 30 -1.37 23.77 3.68
C LEU A 30 -2.26 24.71 2.85
N ASP A 31 -2.63 25.81 3.50
CA ASP A 31 -3.05 27.11 2.95
C ASP A 31 -3.57 27.12 1.49
N CYS A 32 -4.89 26.94 1.34
CA CYS A 32 -5.61 27.05 0.08
C CYS A 32 -5.74 28.52 -0.36
N SER A 33 -4.70 29.07 -0.99
CA SER A 33 -4.87 30.24 -1.86
C SER A 33 -3.83 30.23 -2.97
N PHE A 34 -4.21 29.85 -4.20
CA PHE A 34 -3.77 30.37 -5.52
C PHE A 34 -4.37 29.48 -6.65
N PRO A 35 -4.63 30.02 -7.85
CA PRO A 35 -5.71 29.58 -8.74
C PRO A 35 -5.31 28.47 -9.73
N LYS A 36 -6.34 27.75 -10.20
CA LYS A 36 -6.32 26.79 -11.32
C LYS A 36 -5.60 27.36 -12.55
N ARG A 37 -4.34 26.96 -12.80
CA ARG A 37 -3.72 26.94 -14.13
C ARG A 37 -2.42 26.12 -14.13
N ALA A 38 -2.31 25.24 -15.14
CA ALA A 38 -1.15 24.43 -15.51
C ALA A 38 -0.66 23.42 -14.47
N MET A 39 -1.28 22.24 -14.44
CA MET A 39 -0.69 21.05 -13.82
C MET A 39 0.26 20.44 -14.86
N GLU A 40 1.53 20.85 -14.81
CA GLU A 40 2.61 20.16 -15.52
C GLU A 40 2.63 18.70 -15.08
N ARG A 41 2.70 17.78 -16.06
CA ARG A 41 2.85 16.34 -15.84
C ARG A 41 4.20 16.07 -15.18
N SER A 42 4.25 16.15 -13.86
CA SER A 42 5.34 15.57 -13.08
C SER A 42 5.13 14.06 -13.03
N SER A 43 6.08 13.31 -13.58
CA SER A 43 6.20 11.85 -13.57
C SER A 43 6.28 11.30 -12.15
N ALA A 44 5.14 11.24 -11.46
CA ALA A 44 5.03 10.60 -10.15
C ALA A 44 5.23 9.09 -10.31
N THR A 45 6.36 8.59 -9.84
CA THR A 45 6.72 7.18 -9.91
C THR A 45 5.78 6.36 -9.03
N ASN A 46 4.93 5.54 -9.66
CA ASN A 46 3.97 4.66 -9.00
C ASN A 46 4.68 3.59 -8.15
N ARG A 47 4.91 3.86 -6.85
CA ARG A 47 5.47 2.90 -5.88
C ARG A 47 4.47 1.76 -5.60
N GLN A 48 4.94 0.51 -5.44
CA GLN A 48 4.21 -0.79 -5.38
C GLN A 48 4.45 -1.50 -3.99
N LEU A 49 3.46 -2.19 -3.37
CA LEU A 49 3.21 -2.97 -2.10
C LEU A 49 3.51 -4.49 -2.13
N ARG A 50 4.71 -4.90 -1.76
CA ARG A 50 5.08 -6.28 -1.43
C ARG A 50 6.12 -6.25 -0.32
N CYS A 51 6.42 -7.34 0.37
CA CYS A 51 7.73 -7.41 1.03
C CYS A 51 8.77 -7.47 -0.09
N LEU A 52 9.35 -6.31 -0.42
CA LEU A 52 10.10 -6.13 -1.66
C LEU A 52 11.30 -5.23 -1.45
N VAL A 53 12.46 -5.68 -1.89
CA VAL A 53 13.69 -4.87 -1.86
C VAL A 53 13.74 -4.00 -3.12
N ASP A 54 13.74 -2.68 -2.94
CA ASP A 54 14.01 -1.74 -4.02
C ASP A 54 15.52 -1.74 -4.28
N GLN A 55 15.93 -1.99 -5.52
CA GLN A 55 17.32 -2.03 -5.97
C GLN A 55 17.55 -0.93 -6.99
N ILE A 56 18.04 0.22 -6.54
CA ILE A 56 18.04 1.47 -7.31
C ILE A 56 19.43 1.72 -7.88
N ALA A 57 19.53 1.71 -9.21
CA ALA A 57 20.72 2.13 -9.94
C ALA A 57 20.46 3.50 -10.57
N TYR A 58 21.30 4.48 -10.25
CA TYR A 58 21.29 5.80 -10.87
C TYR A 58 22.28 5.85 -12.02
N CYS A 59 21.86 6.38 -13.15
CA CYS A 59 22.67 6.48 -14.37
C CYS A 59 22.40 7.82 -15.09
N PRO A 60 23.30 8.28 -15.97
CA PRO A 60 23.10 9.55 -16.67
C PRO A 60 21.76 9.60 -17.40
N ARG A 61 21.45 8.54 -18.16
CA ARG A 61 20.19 8.31 -18.88
C ARG A 61 19.75 6.85 -18.76
N LEU A 62 18.50 6.55 -19.11
CA LEU A 62 18.07 5.15 -19.21
C LEU A 62 18.81 4.40 -20.34
N PRO A 63 19.20 3.13 -20.13
CA PRO A 63 19.82 2.32 -21.18
C PRO A 63 18.81 1.97 -22.28
N LEU A 64 19.26 1.95 -23.53
CA LEU A 64 18.48 1.40 -24.64
C LEU A 64 18.63 -0.12 -24.69
N PRO A 65 17.71 -0.85 -25.38
CA PRO A 65 17.85 -2.29 -25.55
C PRO A 65 19.22 -2.69 -26.12
N GLY A 66 19.91 -3.60 -25.42
CA GLY A 66 21.24 -4.09 -25.81
C GLY A 66 22.43 -3.22 -25.37
N GLU A 67 22.18 -2.04 -24.78
CA GLU A 67 23.26 -1.21 -24.24
C GLU A 67 23.71 -1.64 -22.85
N THR A 68 24.98 -1.36 -22.55
CA THR A 68 25.53 -1.36 -21.20
C THR A 68 26.08 0.03 -20.93
N ILE A 69 25.61 0.69 -19.88
CA ILE A 69 26.05 2.03 -19.49
C ILE A 69 26.66 1.98 -18.09
N LEU A 70 27.56 2.93 -17.80
CA LEU A 70 28.14 3.05 -16.47
C LEU A 70 27.14 3.76 -15.54
N GLY A 71 26.84 3.12 -14.41
CA GLY A 71 26.05 3.72 -13.34
C GLY A 71 26.89 4.64 -12.47
N GLU A 72 26.25 5.58 -11.78
CA GLU A 72 26.89 6.56 -10.90
C GLU A 72 26.71 6.22 -9.42
N LYS A 73 25.58 5.61 -9.06
CA LYS A 73 25.21 5.32 -7.67
C LYS A 73 24.30 4.10 -7.60
N TYR A 74 24.41 3.33 -6.53
CA TYR A 74 23.54 2.21 -6.24
C TYR A 74 23.03 2.28 -4.80
N GLU A 75 21.73 2.05 -4.61
CA GLU A 75 21.08 2.02 -3.29
C GLU A 75 20.12 0.84 -3.18
N THR A 76 19.94 0.36 -1.96
CA THR A 76 18.90 -0.61 -1.61
C THR A 76 17.98 -0.04 -0.56
N GLY A 77 16.68 -0.27 -0.70
CA GLY A 77 15.66 0.25 0.21
C GLY A 77 14.57 -0.76 0.54
N LEU A 78 13.90 -0.54 1.67
CA LEU A 78 12.63 -1.18 1.95
C LEU A 78 11.60 -0.64 0.94
N GLY A 79 11.26 -1.48 -0.02
CA GLY A 79 10.19 -1.25 -0.97
C GLY A 79 8.91 -1.91 -0.48
N GLY A 80 7.86 -1.79 -1.29
CA GLY A 80 6.54 -2.24 -0.91
C GLY A 80 5.74 -1.17 -0.22
N LYS A 81 4.73 -0.57 -0.88
CA LYS A 81 3.77 0.22 -0.12
C LYS A 81 3.23 -0.56 1.12
N GLY A 82 3.07 -1.90 1.16
CA GLY A 82 2.44 -2.58 2.31
C GLY A 82 3.29 -2.46 3.57
N ALA A 83 4.60 -2.66 3.38
CA ALA A 83 5.60 -2.40 4.39
C ALA A 83 5.78 -0.90 4.66
N ASN A 84 5.83 -0.03 3.65
CA ASN A 84 5.94 1.42 3.86
C ASN A 84 4.80 1.95 4.70
N GLN A 85 3.60 1.46 4.42
CA GLN A 85 2.42 1.85 5.13
C GLN A 85 2.45 1.35 6.58
N ALA A 86 2.84 0.10 6.81
CA ALA A 86 3.06 -0.46 8.15
C ALA A 86 4.18 0.28 8.91
N ALA A 87 5.25 0.69 8.24
CA ALA A 87 6.33 1.46 8.86
C ALA A 87 5.81 2.83 9.34
N GLN A 88 5.10 3.57 8.47
CA GLN A 88 4.54 4.87 8.83
C GLN A 88 3.54 4.79 9.98
N ALA A 89 2.77 3.71 10.01
CA ALA A 89 1.89 3.37 11.11
C ALA A 89 2.58 3.27 12.46
N ALA A 90 3.67 2.49 12.46
CA ALA A 90 4.37 2.08 13.65
C ALA A 90 5.05 3.29 14.27
N LEU A 91 5.53 4.22 13.43
CA LEU A 91 6.02 5.53 13.86
C LEU A 91 4.98 6.38 14.60
N LEU A 92 3.69 6.18 14.33
CA LEU A 92 2.58 6.94 14.93
C LEU A 92 1.82 6.15 16.01
N SER A 93 2.28 4.94 16.31
CA SER A 93 1.65 4.01 17.25
C SER A 93 2.65 3.57 18.31
N SER A 94 2.21 2.84 19.33
CA SER A 94 3.15 2.19 20.24
C SER A 94 3.85 1.03 19.53
N PRO A 95 5.12 0.71 19.86
CA PRO A 95 5.82 -0.42 19.26
C PRO A 95 5.02 -1.73 19.37
N GLY A 96 4.91 -2.47 18.26
CA GLY A 96 4.18 -3.74 18.22
C GLY A 96 2.65 -3.65 18.08
N GLU A 97 2.07 -2.44 17.99
CA GLU A 97 0.63 -2.28 17.69
C GLU A 97 0.30 -2.51 16.22
N VAL A 98 1.31 -2.49 15.36
CA VAL A 98 1.16 -2.66 13.91
C VAL A 98 1.80 -3.98 13.51
N VAL A 99 1.02 -4.87 12.90
CA VAL A 99 1.49 -6.17 12.44
C VAL A 99 1.38 -6.25 10.92
N LEU A 100 2.45 -6.71 10.25
CA LEU A 100 2.43 -6.94 8.81
C LEU A 100 2.25 -8.42 8.50
N PHE A 101 1.24 -8.71 7.68
CA PHE A 101 1.03 -10.03 7.07
C PHE A 101 1.61 -10.00 5.67
N GLY A 102 2.42 -11.00 5.32
CA GLY A 102 3.07 -11.07 4.02
C GLY A 102 4.05 -12.22 3.92
N ALA A 103 4.92 -12.19 2.91
CA ALA A 103 5.94 -13.22 2.73
C ALA A 103 7.25 -12.70 2.15
N VAL A 104 8.36 -13.26 2.63
CA VAL A 104 9.71 -13.10 2.10
C VAL A 104 10.28 -14.47 1.69
N GLY A 105 11.35 -14.45 0.89
CA GLY A 105 12.08 -15.66 0.54
C GLY A 105 13.05 -16.08 1.64
N ASN A 106 13.52 -17.33 1.58
CA ASN A 106 14.64 -17.80 2.41
C ASN A 106 15.98 -17.39 1.79
N ASP A 107 16.21 -16.09 1.66
CA ASP A 107 17.41 -15.53 1.05
C ASP A 107 17.95 -14.32 1.83
N LYS A 108 19.13 -13.84 1.44
CA LYS A 108 19.78 -12.69 2.10
C LYS A 108 18.89 -11.44 2.09
N ASN A 109 18.13 -11.24 1.01
CA ASN A 109 17.19 -10.13 0.91
C ASN A 109 16.07 -10.26 1.94
N GLY A 110 15.53 -11.47 2.15
CA GLY A 110 14.46 -11.72 3.11
C GLY A 110 14.91 -11.51 4.55
N ILE A 111 16.10 -12.00 4.90
CA ILE A 111 16.71 -11.77 6.22
C ILE A 111 16.90 -10.27 6.46
N TRP A 112 17.58 -9.59 5.53
CA TRP A 112 17.81 -8.15 5.62
C TRP A 112 16.49 -7.36 5.70
N TYR A 113 15.49 -7.73 4.90
CA TYR A 113 14.20 -7.04 4.85
C TYR A 113 13.48 -7.10 6.20
N LEU A 114 13.47 -8.28 6.84
CA LEU A 114 12.86 -8.46 8.17
C LEU A 114 13.59 -7.64 9.24
N GLU A 115 14.93 -7.62 9.20
CA GLU A 115 15.76 -6.85 10.13
C GLU A 115 15.53 -5.34 10.00
N GLU A 116 15.54 -4.79 8.77
CA GLU A 116 15.30 -3.37 8.55
C GLU A 116 13.85 -2.97 8.85
N LEU A 117 12.87 -3.80 8.48
CA LEU A 117 11.47 -3.50 8.76
C LEU A 117 11.18 -3.49 10.27
N ALA A 118 11.77 -4.41 11.04
CA ALA A 118 11.59 -4.46 12.49
C ALA A 118 12.08 -3.17 13.18
N LYS A 119 13.11 -2.50 12.65
CA LYS A 119 13.60 -1.20 13.17
C LYS A 119 12.55 -0.09 13.08
N THR A 120 11.53 -0.23 12.24
CA THR A 120 10.43 0.75 12.12
C THR A 120 9.37 0.60 13.22
N GLY A 121 9.43 -0.46 14.04
CA GLY A 121 8.44 -0.76 15.09
C GLY A 121 7.29 -1.66 14.64
N VAL A 122 7.32 -2.14 13.38
CA VAL A 122 6.37 -3.12 12.84
C VAL A 122 6.63 -4.50 13.43
N ASP A 123 5.57 -5.16 13.89
CA ASP A 123 5.57 -6.57 14.23
C ASP A 123 5.61 -7.42 12.94
N CYS A 124 6.76 -8.03 12.70
CA CYS A 124 7.03 -8.90 11.56
C CYS A 124 6.67 -10.38 11.81
N SER A 125 6.08 -10.74 12.96
CA SER A 125 5.81 -12.15 13.35
C SER A 125 4.82 -12.88 12.43
N LYS A 126 4.07 -12.13 11.61
CA LYS A 126 3.12 -12.68 10.62
C LYS A 126 3.65 -12.65 9.18
N ILE A 127 4.91 -12.28 8.98
CA ILE A 127 5.59 -12.43 7.69
C ILE A 127 6.12 -13.86 7.57
N LYS A 128 5.73 -14.57 6.51
CA LYS A 128 6.11 -15.96 6.26
C LYS A 128 7.37 -16.04 5.42
N THR A 129 8.21 -17.02 5.70
CA THR A 129 9.28 -17.41 4.77
C THR A 129 8.73 -18.45 3.80
N LYS A 130 8.94 -18.24 2.49
CA LYS A 130 8.47 -19.13 1.42
C LYS A 130 9.65 -19.68 0.60
N GLU A 131 9.45 -20.83 -0.04
CA GLU A 131 10.41 -21.44 -0.97
C GLU A 131 10.41 -20.70 -2.32
N SER A 132 10.84 -19.44 -2.31
CA SER A 132 11.01 -18.55 -3.46
C SER A 132 12.00 -17.45 -3.11
N SER A 133 12.38 -16.62 -4.09
CA SER A 133 13.16 -15.41 -3.78
C SER A 133 12.28 -14.40 -3.04
N THR A 134 12.88 -13.54 -2.24
CA THR A 134 12.22 -12.32 -1.76
C THR A 134 11.83 -11.45 -2.96
N GLY A 135 10.74 -10.70 -2.84
CA GLY A 135 10.37 -9.74 -3.88
C GLY A 135 11.48 -8.73 -4.11
N VAL A 136 11.73 -8.36 -5.37
CA VAL A 136 12.70 -7.31 -5.72
C VAL A 136 12.13 -6.39 -6.79
N ALA A 137 12.54 -5.13 -6.76
CA ALA A 137 12.34 -4.20 -7.86
C ALA A 137 13.68 -3.57 -8.27
N PRO A 138 14.34 -4.12 -9.30
CA PRO A 138 15.37 -3.40 -10.04
C PRO A 138 14.78 -2.12 -10.64
N ILE A 139 15.29 -0.99 -10.18
CA ILE A 139 14.87 0.36 -10.58
C ILE A 139 16.09 1.05 -11.18
N THR A 140 15.97 1.48 -12.43
CA THR A 140 16.97 2.34 -13.08
C THR A 140 16.43 3.75 -13.11
N VAL A 141 17.19 4.73 -12.61
CA VAL A 141 16.81 6.15 -12.55
C VAL A 141 17.77 6.99 -13.38
N SER A 142 17.23 7.75 -14.31
CA SER A 142 17.94 8.74 -15.11
C SER A 142 18.19 10.01 -14.31
N MET A 143 19.46 10.40 -14.18
CA MET A 143 19.86 11.63 -13.49
C MET A 143 19.61 12.88 -14.34
N GLU A 144 19.60 12.76 -15.67
CA GLU A 144 19.36 13.87 -16.60
C GLU A 144 17.94 14.42 -16.51
N ASN A 145 16.94 13.54 -16.40
CA ASN A 145 15.53 13.92 -16.51
C ASN A 145 14.61 13.34 -15.41
N GLY A 146 15.15 12.52 -14.50
CA GLY A 146 14.37 11.90 -13.41
C GLY A 146 13.46 10.75 -13.85
N GLU A 147 13.48 10.36 -15.13
CA GLU A 147 12.72 9.20 -15.62
C GLU A 147 13.25 7.90 -15.02
N ASN A 148 12.39 6.87 -14.96
CA ASN A 148 12.79 5.57 -14.45
C ASN A 148 12.21 4.40 -15.26
N SER A 149 12.89 3.27 -15.10
CA SER A 149 12.44 1.96 -15.55
C SER A 149 12.42 1.02 -14.36
N ILE A 150 11.30 0.32 -14.15
CA ILE A 150 11.08 -0.54 -12.99
C ILE A 150 10.65 -1.91 -13.48
N VAL A 151 11.39 -2.94 -13.09
CA VAL A 151 10.99 -4.33 -13.25
C VAL A 151 10.62 -4.88 -11.89
N VAL A 152 9.43 -5.45 -11.74
CA VAL A 152 9.00 -6.02 -10.46
C VAL A 152 8.97 -7.53 -10.53
N VAL A 153 9.74 -8.16 -9.64
CA VAL A 153 9.76 -9.62 -9.45
C VAL A 153 9.06 -9.91 -8.11
N PRO A 154 7.84 -10.46 -8.12
CA PRO A 154 7.04 -10.64 -6.91
C PRO A 154 7.68 -11.57 -5.86
N GLY A 155 8.35 -12.63 -6.33
CA GLY A 155 8.90 -13.68 -5.48
C GLY A 155 7.86 -14.27 -4.52
N ALA A 156 8.28 -14.48 -3.27
CA ALA A 156 7.52 -15.03 -2.15
C ALA A 156 6.15 -14.39 -1.93
N ASN A 157 5.95 -13.12 -2.30
CA ASN A 157 4.68 -12.43 -2.14
C ASN A 157 3.52 -13.12 -2.89
N MET A 158 3.80 -13.76 -4.03
CA MET A 158 2.78 -14.50 -4.79
C MET A 158 2.54 -15.91 -4.25
N LEU A 159 3.33 -16.36 -3.27
CA LEU A 159 3.15 -17.61 -2.54
C LEU A 159 2.49 -17.39 -1.17
N PHE A 160 2.07 -16.17 -0.86
CA PHE A 160 1.30 -15.85 0.33
C PHE A 160 -0.18 -16.13 0.08
N THR A 161 -0.68 -17.24 0.61
CA THR A 161 -2.00 -17.80 0.31
C THR A 161 -3.00 -17.60 1.45
N GLU A 162 -4.27 -17.94 1.20
CA GLU A 162 -5.32 -17.94 2.23
C GLU A 162 -4.96 -18.83 3.44
N GLU A 163 -4.16 -19.88 3.23
CA GLU A 163 -3.73 -20.80 4.30
C GLU A 163 -2.73 -20.16 5.27
N ASP A 164 -2.04 -19.09 4.84
CA ASP A 164 -1.15 -18.33 5.71
C ASP A 164 -1.89 -17.41 6.67
N LEU A 165 -3.21 -17.23 6.47
CA LEU A 165 -4.08 -16.37 7.27
C LEU A 165 -4.85 -17.20 8.30
N ASP A 166 -4.38 -17.17 9.54
CA ASP A 166 -5.05 -17.78 10.68
C ASP A 166 -6.08 -16.83 11.31
N GLU A 167 -7.31 -17.31 11.54
CA GLU A 167 -8.42 -16.52 12.07
C GLU A 167 -8.09 -15.90 13.43
N LYS A 168 -7.40 -16.64 14.31
CA LYS A 168 -7.01 -16.15 15.64
C LYS A 168 -6.04 -14.98 15.56
N SER A 169 -5.30 -14.86 14.46
CA SER A 169 -4.37 -13.76 14.25
C SER A 169 -5.08 -12.42 14.03
N PHE A 170 -6.39 -12.45 13.71
CA PHE A 170 -7.25 -11.27 13.57
C PHE A 170 -7.98 -10.88 14.86
N GLU A 171 -7.93 -11.70 15.91
CA GLU A 171 -8.54 -11.36 17.19
C GLU A 171 -7.94 -10.07 17.77
N GLY A 172 -8.81 -9.14 18.18
CA GLY A 172 -8.41 -7.85 18.73
C GLY A 172 -7.89 -6.84 17.70
N ILE A 173 -7.71 -7.22 16.42
CA ILE A 173 -7.42 -6.28 15.35
C ILE A 173 -8.60 -5.33 15.19
N LYS A 174 -8.32 -4.03 15.04
CA LYS A 174 -9.35 -3.01 14.89
C LYS A 174 -9.47 -2.52 13.47
N ILE A 175 -8.39 -2.58 12.70
CA ILE A 175 -8.34 -2.09 11.33
C ILE A 175 -7.51 -3.05 10.51
N VAL A 176 -8.07 -3.52 9.41
CA VAL A 176 -7.40 -4.30 8.39
C VAL A 176 -7.26 -3.44 7.15
N VAL A 177 -6.03 -3.28 6.67
CA VAL A 177 -5.73 -2.57 5.42
C VAL A 177 -5.17 -3.58 4.44
N CYS A 178 -5.82 -3.70 3.30
CA CYS A 178 -5.39 -4.57 2.21
C CYS A 178 -5.20 -3.78 0.92
N GLN A 179 -4.38 -4.33 0.04
CA GLN A 179 -4.14 -3.80 -1.28
C GLN A 179 -4.03 -4.93 -2.31
N ASN A 180 -3.51 -4.68 -3.51
CA ASN A 180 -3.66 -5.60 -4.64
C ASN A 180 -2.35 -6.22 -5.16
N GLU A 181 -1.48 -6.69 -4.26
CA GLU A 181 -0.14 -7.12 -4.67
C GLU A 181 0.32 -8.47 -4.13
N ILE A 182 -0.52 -9.05 -3.29
CA ILE A 182 -0.55 -10.49 -3.01
C ILE A 182 -1.67 -11.12 -3.86
N PRO A 183 -1.79 -12.45 -3.91
CA PRO A 183 -2.91 -13.09 -4.59
C PRO A 183 -4.26 -12.53 -4.12
N VAL A 184 -5.13 -12.23 -5.08
CA VAL A 184 -6.47 -11.63 -4.84
C VAL A 184 -7.28 -12.46 -3.84
N CYS A 185 -7.17 -13.78 -3.91
CA CYS A 185 -7.85 -14.69 -2.98
C CYS A 185 -7.42 -14.44 -1.53
N THR A 186 -6.13 -14.23 -1.29
CA THR A 186 -5.57 -13.89 0.01
C THR A 186 -6.05 -12.53 0.50
N THR A 187 -6.06 -11.51 -0.37
CA THR A 187 -6.65 -10.19 -0.06
C THR A 187 -8.13 -10.31 0.33
N ARG A 188 -8.91 -11.08 -0.44
CA ARG A 188 -10.34 -11.34 -0.14
C ARG A 188 -10.50 -11.99 1.23
N LYS A 189 -9.71 -13.02 1.55
CA LYS A 189 -9.78 -13.71 2.85
C LYS A 189 -9.37 -12.79 4.00
N ALA A 190 -8.32 -11.98 3.85
CA ALA A 190 -7.92 -11.02 4.89
C ALA A 190 -9.02 -9.99 5.20
N LEU A 191 -9.68 -9.44 4.18
CA LEU A 191 -10.82 -8.54 4.35
C LEU A 191 -12.01 -9.24 5.04
N GLU A 192 -12.26 -10.50 4.69
CA GLU A 192 -13.30 -11.32 5.30
C GLU A 192 -13.04 -11.58 6.79
N LEU A 193 -11.83 -12.01 7.14
CA LEU A 193 -11.42 -12.23 8.53
C LEU A 193 -11.44 -10.93 9.34
N GLY A 194 -11.02 -9.81 8.74
CA GLY A 194 -11.16 -8.48 9.31
C GLY A 194 -12.61 -8.18 9.71
N LYS A 195 -13.55 -8.30 8.76
CA LYS A 195 -14.99 -8.10 9.02
C LYS A 195 -15.52 -9.03 10.12
N LEU A 196 -15.18 -10.32 10.06
CA LEU A 196 -15.63 -11.31 11.06
C LEU A 196 -15.09 -11.00 12.47
N SER A 197 -13.89 -10.43 12.57
CA SER A 197 -13.30 -9.98 13.84
C SER A 197 -13.85 -8.65 14.37
N GLY A 198 -14.76 -8.01 13.61
CA GLY A 198 -15.30 -6.68 13.93
C GLY A 198 -14.34 -5.52 13.64
N ALA A 199 -13.30 -5.74 12.84
CA ALA A 199 -12.38 -4.70 12.40
C ALA A 199 -12.99 -3.86 11.26
N GLN A 200 -12.62 -2.59 11.19
CA GLN A 200 -12.84 -1.78 10.00
C GLN A 200 -11.89 -2.25 8.88
N THR A 201 -12.41 -2.28 7.66
CA THR A 201 -11.69 -2.76 6.49
C THR A 201 -11.42 -1.62 5.52
N ILE A 202 -10.16 -1.43 5.18
CA ILE A 202 -9.71 -0.41 4.24
C ILE A 202 -9.04 -1.12 3.07
N TYR A 203 -9.36 -0.69 1.86
CA TYR A 203 -8.75 -1.22 0.66
C TYR A 203 -8.13 -0.11 -0.19
N SER A 204 -6.89 -0.32 -0.63
CA SER A 204 -6.26 0.52 -1.64
C SER A 204 -6.11 -0.27 -2.95
N PRO A 205 -6.83 0.11 -4.03
CA PRO A 205 -6.85 -0.63 -5.29
C PRO A 205 -5.59 -0.33 -6.12
N ALA A 206 -4.41 -0.59 -5.55
CA ALA A 206 -3.12 -0.31 -6.18
C ALA A 206 -2.25 -1.58 -6.18
N PRO A 207 -1.78 -2.05 -7.36
CA PRO A 207 -2.27 -1.66 -8.70
C PRO A 207 -3.76 -1.98 -8.87
N CYS A 208 -4.42 -1.38 -9.85
CA CYS A 208 -5.85 -1.59 -10.04
C CYS A 208 -6.16 -3.09 -10.23
N PRO A 209 -7.03 -3.70 -9.39
CA PRO A 209 -7.46 -5.08 -9.59
C PRO A 209 -8.28 -5.19 -10.87
N LYS A 210 -8.39 -6.39 -11.43
CA LYS A 210 -9.41 -6.64 -12.45
C LYS A 210 -10.78 -6.43 -11.82
N ARG A 211 -11.73 -5.94 -12.61
CA ARG A 211 -13.11 -5.69 -12.15
C ARG A 211 -13.77 -6.95 -11.56
N GLU A 212 -13.56 -8.10 -12.18
CA GLU A 212 -14.13 -9.40 -11.74
C GLU A 212 -13.58 -9.79 -10.37
N ASP A 213 -12.27 -9.67 -10.18
CA ASP A 213 -11.58 -9.89 -8.92
C ASP A 213 -12.12 -8.97 -7.82
N PHE A 214 -12.20 -7.67 -8.10
CA PHE A 214 -12.71 -6.68 -7.15
C PHE A 214 -14.15 -6.97 -6.71
N ALA A 215 -15.01 -7.41 -7.65
CA ALA A 215 -16.40 -7.72 -7.35
C ALA A 215 -16.56 -8.85 -6.30
N THR A 216 -15.56 -9.72 -6.13
CA THR A 216 -15.60 -10.82 -5.15
C THR A 216 -15.45 -10.36 -3.70
N PHE A 217 -14.86 -9.19 -3.46
CA PHE A 217 -14.57 -8.70 -2.11
C PHE A 217 -15.02 -7.26 -1.85
N CYS A 218 -15.56 -6.54 -2.84
CA CYS A 218 -15.93 -5.13 -2.68
C CYS A 218 -16.91 -4.85 -1.52
N LYS A 219 -17.84 -5.78 -1.24
CA LYS A 219 -18.79 -5.68 -0.11
C LYS A 219 -18.12 -5.84 1.27
N LYS A 220 -16.88 -6.31 1.29
CA LYS A 220 -16.07 -6.51 2.49
C LYS A 220 -15.19 -5.30 2.81
N ILE A 221 -15.36 -4.18 2.12
CA ILE A 221 -14.57 -2.95 2.29
C ILE A 221 -15.46 -1.89 2.94
N ASP A 222 -15.00 -1.28 4.03
CA ASP A 222 -15.66 -0.13 4.67
C ASP A 222 -15.14 1.20 4.08
N PHE A 223 -13.83 1.28 3.78
CA PHE A 223 -13.20 2.46 3.19
C PHE A 223 -12.35 2.09 1.96
N LEU A 224 -12.55 2.80 0.86
CA LEU A 224 -11.72 2.68 -0.34
C LEU A 224 -10.81 3.91 -0.46
N ILE A 225 -9.50 3.70 -0.62
CA ILE A 225 -8.51 4.78 -0.76
C ILE A 225 -7.78 4.62 -2.08
N ALA A 226 -8.09 5.50 -3.02
CA ALA A 226 -7.60 5.45 -4.39
C ALA A 226 -7.09 6.82 -4.84
N ASN A 227 -6.06 6.83 -5.67
CA ASN A 227 -5.57 8.03 -6.35
C ASN A 227 -6.30 8.21 -7.70
N ASP A 228 -6.23 9.41 -8.26
CA ASP A 228 -6.93 9.79 -9.51
C ASP A 228 -6.71 8.78 -10.66
N ASP A 229 -5.46 8.37 -10.91
CA ASP A 229 -5.10 7.41 -11.96
C ASP A 229 -5.68 5.99 -11.72
N GLN A 230 -6.00 5.64 -10.48
CA GLN A 230 -6.59 4.35 -10.11
C GLN A 230 -8.11 4.38 -10.18
N PHE A 231 -8.71 5.58 -10.14
CA PHE A 231 -10.15 5.76 -10.03
C PHE A 231 -10.85 5.85 -11.39
N PHE A 232 -10.19 6.44 -12.38
CA PHE A 232 -10.86 6.91 -13.60
C PHE A 232 -11.32 5.82 -14.58
N ASP A 233 -10.59 4.69 -14.71
CA ASP A 233 -10.90 3.72 -15.78
C ASP A 233 -11.78 2.53 -15.34
N GLN A 234 -11.83 2.18 -14.05
CA GLN A 234 -12.52 0.95 -13.61
C GLN A 234 -13.58 1.14 -12.51
N PHE A 235 -13.48 2.18 -11.69
CA PHE A 235 -14.30 2.32 -10.47
C PHE A 235 -15.48 3.29 -10.60
N TYR A 236 -15.49 4.16 -11.62
CA TYR A 236 -16.53 5.18 -11.83
C TYR A 236 -17.96 4.60 -11.82
N LEU A 237 -18.15 3.39 -12.37
CA LEU A 237 -19.46 2.73 -12.45
C LEU A 237 -19.90 2.01 -11.16
N ILE A 238 -18.95 1.60 -10.32
CA ILE A 238 -19.23 0.89 -9.05
C ILE A 238 -19.54 1.91 -7.95
N PHE A 239 -18.83 3.05 -7.95
CA PHE A 239 -19.02 4.11 -6.96
C PHE A 239 -20.38 4.80 -7.08
N THR A 240 -20.94 4.96 -8.28
CA THR A 240 -22.30 5.53 -8.47
C THR A 240 -23.41 4.68 -7.84
N LYS A 241 -23.18 3.38 -7.61
CA LYS A 241 -24.11 2.50 -6.86
C LYS A 241 -23.84 2.52 -5.36
N LEU A 242 -22.58 2.61 -4.92
CA LEU A 242 -22.21 2.70 -3.51
C LEU A 242 -22.57 4.05 -2.88
N GLN A 243 -22.41 5.16 -3.61
CA GLN A 243 -22.91 6.48 -3.18
C GLN A 243 -24.43 6.47 -2.96
N LYS A 244 -25.22 5.79 -3.80
CA LYS A 244 -26.68 5.71 -3.62
C LYS A 244 -27.07 4.95 -2.34
N LEU A 245 -26.33 3.92 -1.96
CA LEU A 245 -26.51 3.20 -0.70
C LEU A 245 -26.10 4.04 0.51
N PHE A 246 -24.95 4.74 0.41
CA PHE A 246 -24.47 5.66 1.45
C PHE A 246 -25.43 6.84 1.68
N PHE A 247 -25.98 7.42 0.61
CA PHE A 247 -26.95 8.51 0.70
C PHE A 247 -28.31 8.07 1.25
N SER A 248 -28.79 6.85 0.94
CA SER A 248 -30.09 6.39 1.48
C SER A 248 -30.03 6.06 2.97
N GLU A 249 -28.89 5.55 3.47
CA GLU A 249 -28.72 5.29 4.90
C GLU A 249 -28.45 6.58 5.70
N CYS A 250 -27.69 7.53 5.15
CA CYS A 250 -27.43 8.82 5.78
C CYS A 250 -28.67 9.74 5.83
N GLN A 251 -29.61 9.66 4.88
CA GLN A 251 -30.86 10.43 4.99
C GLN A 251 -31.77 10.01 6.15
N SER A 252 -31.56 8.82 6.73
CA SER A 252 -32.34 8.35 7.89
C SER A 252 -31.76 8.80 9.24
N ARG A 253 -30.53 9.35 9.26
CA ARG A 253 -29.88 9.79 10.49
C ARG A 253 -29.15 11.13 10.27
N SER A 254 -29.67 12.14 10.95
CA SER A 254 -29.08 13.47 11.19
C SER A 254 -29.01 14.44 10.01
N SER A 255 -30.00 15.35 10.00
CA SER A 255 -29.78 16.80 9.87
C SER A 255 -28.49 17.27 10.57
N LEU A 256 -27.83 18.29 10.00
CA LEU A 256 -26.52 18.92 10.34
C LEU A 256 -25.36 18.28 9.53
N LEU A 257 -24.64 18.96 8.64
CA LEU A 257 -24.43 20.38 8.38
C LEU A 257 -24.29 20.62 6.87
N ALA A 258 -24.96 21.66 6.40
CA ALA A 258 -24.63 22.38 5.19
C ALA A 258 -23.56 23.43 5.51
N VAL A 259 -22.58 23.54 4.61
CA VAL A 259 -21.93 24.74 4.03
C VAL A 259 -20.54 24.32 3.55
#